data_AF-A0A2V1BDI1-F1
#
_entry.id   AF-A0A2V1BDI1-F1
#
_cell.length_a   1.000
_cell.length_b   1.000
_cell.length_c   1.000
_cell.angle_alpha   90.00
_cell.angle_beta   90.00
_cell.angle_gamma   90.00
#
_symmetry.space_group_name_H-M   'P 1'
#
loop_
_entity.id
_entity.type
_entity.pdbx_description
1 polymer ?
#
loop_
_entity_poly.entity_id
_entity_poly.type
_entity_poly.pdbx_seq_one_letter_code
_entity_poly.pdbx_strand_id
1 'polypeptide(L)'
;MPKFFKWAELPAREDIYQDKGTTRWGNHDLYPIVSSERTYGTGAYVLYWVTCGAGLSTFAIGSSYIAVGLTAGEACGAILIGTVISSAIAFLCGRPGAEKNLGYTMMARVSFGLRGMYLPLFFQLLSNVVFFGLQAVYGGQAINLMLGAMSPSYKNLKNTLPTSSGTTSVGLLGFFLYIILYLPIIIWIKPHKLEKFMWPAFIGTNWQ
;
A
#
# COMPACT_ATOMS: atom_id res chain seq x y z
N MET A 1 -20.02 20.59 -2.43
CA MET A 1 -18.59 20.65 -2.08
C MET A 1 -18.04 22.05 -2.40
N PRO A 2 -16.93 22.49 -1.79
CA PRO A 2 -16.28 23.77 -2.11
C PRO A 2 -15.74 23.77 -3.54
N LYS A 3 -15.81 24.92 -4.24
CA LYS A 3 -15.38 25.08 -5.65
C LYS A 3 -13.93 24.65 -5.95
N PHE A 4 -13.07 24.63 -4.92
CA PHE A 4 -11.65 24.31 -5.03
C PHE A 4 -11.38 22.85 -5.45
N PHE A 5 -12.27 21.91 -5.16
CA PHE A 5 -12.04 20.48 -5.44
C PHE A 5 -12.65 19.98 -6.75
N LYS A 6 -13.22 20.87 -7.57
CA LYS A 6 -13.84 20.47 -8.86
C LYS A 6 -12.89 19.78 -9.83
N TRP A 7 -11.59 20.07 -9.76
CA TRP A 7 -10.58 19.44 -10.62
C TRP A 7 -10.36 17.95 -10.30
N ALA A 8 -10.73 17.52 -9.09
CA ALA A 8 -10.60 16.15 -8.61
C ALA A 8 -11.90 15.34 -8.75
N GLU A 9 -13.00 15.96 -9.22
CA GLU A 9 -14.25 15.25 -9.49
C GLU A 9 -14.12 14.46 -10.80
N LEU A 10 -14.37 13.15 -10.74
CA LEU A 10 -14.47 12.35 -11.95
C LEU A 10 -15.74 12.74 -12.71
N PRO A 11 -15.69 12.83 -14.05
CA PRO A 11 -16.88 13.04 -14.86
C PRO A 11 -17.88 11.91 -14.60
N ALA A 12 -19.16 12.27 -14.46
CA ALA A 12 -20.24 11.29 -14.36
C ALA A 12 -20.23 10.40 -15.62
N ARG A 13 -20.25 9.09 -15.44
CA ARG A 13 -20.25 8.12 -16.53
C ARG A 13 -21.67 7.56 -16.65
N GLU A 14 -22.22 7.56 -17.85
CA GLU A 14 -23.62 7.18 -18.12
C GLU A 14 -23.86 5.67 -18.13
N ASP A 15 -22.82 4.87 -17.90
CA ASP A 15 -22.88 3.43 -18.16
C ASP A 15 -23.66 2.67 -17.09
N ILE A 16 -23.48 2.87 -15.77
CA ILE A 16 -24.24 2.08 -14.75
C ILE A 16 -24.40 2.82 -13.38
N TYR A 17 -25.56 2.62 -12.72
CA TYR A 17 -25.92 3.03 -11.33
C TYR A 17 -26.09 4.53 -11.02
N GLN A 18 -25.97 5.42 -12.00
CA GLN A 18 -26.26 6.86 -11.84
C GLN A 18 -27.57 7.26 -12.53
N ASP A 19 -28.72 7.03 -11.88
CA ASP A 19 -29.96 7.77 -12.21
C ASP A 19 -29.90 9.22 -11.68
N LYS A 20 -29.04 9.46 -10.69
CA LYS A 20 -28.69 10.77 -10.14
C LYS A 20 -27.16 10.84 -10.11
N GLY A 21 -26.57 11.90 -10.65
CA GLY A 21 -25.11 12.09 -10.72
C GLY A 21 -24.41 12.04 -9.35
N THR A 22 -23.11 12.36 -9.31
CA THR A 22 -22.27 12.24 -8.10
C THR A 22 -22.90 12.93 -6.89
N THR A 23 -23.27 12.14 -5.87
CA THR A 23 -23.87 12.66 -4.63
C THR A 23 -22.83 12.70 -3.51
N ARG A 24 -23.17 13.33 -2.39
CA ARG A 24 -22.34 13.30 -1.17
C ARG A 24 -21.99 11.87 -0.71
N TRP A 25 -22.83 10.89 -1.03
CA TRP A 25 -22.71 9.52 -0.52
C TRP A 25 -22.43 8.47 -1.61
N GLY A 26 -22.56 8.83 -2.89
CA GLY A 26 -22.41 7.93 -4.01
C GLY A 26 -21.55 8.54 -5.11
N ASN A 27 -20.52 7.78 -5.51
CA ASN A 27 -19.63 8.06 -6.63
C ASN A 27 -19.39 6.73 -7.37
N HIS A 28 -18.96 6.80 -8.62
CA HIS A 28 -18.57 5.65 -9.44
C HIS A 28 -17.72 4.63 -8.67
N ASP A 29 -16.67 5.12 -7.99
CA ASP A 29 -15.71 4.27 -7.27
C ASP A 29 -16.28 3.57 -6.02
N LEU A 30 -17.51 3.90 -5.63
CA LEU A 30 -18.22 3.27 -4.51
C LEU A 30 -19.18 2.17 -4.97
N TYR A 31 -19.58 2.18 -6.24
CA TYR A 31 -20.52 1.18 -6.76
C TYR A 31 -19.82 -0.17 -7.02
N PRO A 32 -20.58 -1.27 -7.09
CA PRO A 32 -20.01 -2.57 -7.42
C PRO A 32 -19.27 -2.52 -8.76
N ILE A 33 -18.08 -3.12 -8.81
CA ILE A 33 -17.25 -3.13 -10.02
C ILE A 33 -17.93 -3.96 -11.13
N VAL A 34 -18.08 -3.34 -12.30
CA VAL A 34 -18.70 -3.93 -13.50
C VAL A 34 -17.83 -5.07 -14.03
N SER A 35 -18.45 -6.13 -14.56
CA SER A 35 -17.71 -7.30 -15.08
C SER A 35 -16.66 -6.95 -16.15
N SER A 36 -16.88 -5.91 -16.96
CA SER A 36 -15.93 -5.44 -17.98
C SER A 36 -14.67 -4.79 -17.42
N GLU A 37 -14.72 -4.29 -16.18
CA GLU A 37 -13.59 -3.62 -15.52
C GLU A 37 -12.84 -4.56 -14.55
N ARG A 38 -13.23 -5.84 -14.48
CA ARG A 38 -12.59 -6.86 -13.65
C ARG A 38 -11.38 -7.46 -14.37
N THR A 39 -10.26 -6.75 -14.35
CA THR A 39 -9.01 -7.21 -15.02
C THR A 39 -8.18 -8.17 -14.16
N TYR A 40 -8.41 -8.23 -12.84
CA TYR A 40 -7.62 -9.04 -11.92
C TYR A 40 -8.18 -10.46 -11.77
N GLY A 41 -7.46 -11.46 -12.29
CA GLY A 41 -7.76 -12.88 -12.10
C GLY A 41 -7.07 -13.52 -10.89
N THR A 42 -7.26 -14.84 -10.71
CA THR A 42 -6.70 -15.62 -9.60
C THR A 42 -5.16 -15.60 -9.57
N GLY A 43 -4.51 -15.66 -10.74
CA GLY A 43 -3.06 -15.54 -10.82
C GLY A 43 -2.54 -14.19 -10.31
N ALA A 44 -3.24 -13.11 -10.66
CA ALA A 44 -2.89 -11.76 -10.20
C ALA A 44 -3.05 -11.63 -8.68
N TYR A 45 -4.06 -12.29 -8.12
CA TYR A 45 -4.27 -12.38 -6.67
C TYR A 45 -3.12 -13.11 -5.95
N VAL A 46 -2.71 -14.28 -6.41
CA VAL A 46 -1.62 -15.05 -5.78
C VAL A 46 -0.31 -14.26 -5.84
N LEU A 47 0.01 -13.72 -7.02
CA LEU A 47 1.23 -12.95 -7.21
C LEU A 47 1.28 -11.69 -6.35
N TYR A 48 0.15 -11.00 -6.20
CA TYR A 48 0.04 -9.84 -5.31
C TYR A 48 0.48 -10.20 -3.89
N TRP A 49 -0.03 -11.30 -3.33
CA TRP A 49 0.33 -11.75 -1.99
C TRP A 49 1.77 -12.20 -1.87
N VAL A 50 2.32 -12.90 -2.87
CA VAL A 50 3.74 -13.27 -2.91
C VAL A 50 4.62 -12.02 -2.94
N THR A 51 4.26 -11.02 -3.73
CA THR A 51 5.01 -9.75 -3.83
C THR A 51 4.97 -8.98 -2.51
N CYS A 52 3.81 -8.91 -1.85
CA CYS A 52 3.70 -8.31 -0.52
C CYS A 52 4.53 -9.09 0.54
N GLY A 53 4.54 -10.41 0.44
CA GLY A 53 5.35 -11.27 1.33
C GLY A 53 6.84 -11.10 1.11
N ALA A 54 7.29 -10.97 -0.13
CA ALA A 54 8.68 -10.75 -0.52
C ALA A 54 9.13 -9.28 -0.42
N GLY A 55 8.67 -8.56 0.61
CA GLY A 55 9.02 -7.16 0.88
C GLY A 55 10.07 -7.00 1.99
N LEU A 56 10.78 -5.87 2.00
CA LEU A 56 11.74 -5.52 3.06
C LEU A 56 11.12 -5.60 4.47
N SER A 57 9.83 -5.27 4.59
CA SER A 57 9.13 -5.33 5.88
C SER A 57 9.06 -6.75 6.45
N THR A 58 8.85 -7.76 5.61
CA THR A 58 8.83 -9.17 6.04
C THR A 58 10.21 -9.63 6.47
N PHE A 59 11.25 -9.24 5.73
CA PHE A 59 12.64 -9.51 6.13
C PHE A 59 12.99 -8.84 7.46
N ALA A 60 12.53 -7.61 7.68
CA ALA A 60 12.71 -6.91 8.95
C ALA A 60 12.03 -7.65 10.11
N ILE A 61 10.81 -8.15 9.93
CA ILE A 61 10.10 -8.97 10.94
C ILE A 61 10.93 -10.21 11.29
N GLY A 62 11.42 -10.95 10.28
CA GLY A 62 12.27 -12.11 10.50
C GLY A 62 13.54 -11.77 11.28
N SER A 63 14.24 -10.71 10.88
CA SER A 63 15.45 -10.26 11.57
C SER A 63 15.19 -9.85 13.02
N SER A 64 14.02 -9.27 13.31
CA SER A 64 13.65 -8.83 14.65
C SER A 64 13.43 -9.99 15.62
N TYR A 65 12.88 -11.11 15.15
CA TYR A 65 12.71 -12.30 15.99
C TYR A 65 14.04 -12.97 16.35
N ILE A 66 14.97 -13.02 15.40
CA ILE A 66 16.33 -13.50 15.68
C ILE A 66 17.04 -12.57 16.65
N ALA A 67 16.87 -11.24 16.51
CA ALA A 67 17.45 -10.27 17.43
C ALA A 67 16.91 -10.39 18.87
N VAL A 68 15.66 -10.86 19.05
CA VAL A 68 15.06 -11.15 20.36
C VAL A 68 15.59 -12.46 20.97
N GLY A 69 16.30 -13.29 20.20
CA GLY A 69 16.97 -14.49 20.67
C GLY A 69 16.32 -15.81 20.23
N LEU A 70 15.33 -15.78 19.32
CA LEU A 70 14.77 -17.01 18.75
C LEU A 70 15.76 -17.64 17.78
N THR A 71 15.80 -18.97 17.74
CA THR A 71 16.52 -19.68 16.69
C THR A 71 15.83 -19.48 15.34
N ALA A 72 16.56 -19.68 14.23
CA ALA A 72 16.01 -19.55 12.89
C ALA A 72 14.79 -20.46 12.66
N GLY A 73 14.80 -21.67 13.22
CA GLY A 73 13.67 -22.60 13.15
C GLY A 73 12.45 -22.11 13.90
N GLU A 74 12.63 -21.62 15.13
CA GLU A 74 11.54 -21.07 15.96
C GLU A 74 10.94 -19.80 15.36
N ALA A 75 11.79 -18.91 14.82
CA ALA A 75 11.33 -17.70 14.14
C ALA A 75 10.48 -18.04 12.91
N CYS A 76 10.91 -19.00 12.09
CA CYS A 76 10.12 -19.49 10.95
C CYS A 76 8.78 -20.09 11.41
N GLY A 77 8.77 -20.89 12.48
CA GLY A 77 7.54 -21.44 13.04
C GLY A 77 6.57 -20.38 13.54
N ALA A 78 7.06 -19.39 14.29
CA ALA A 78 6.27 -18.28 14.80
C ALA A 78 5.67 -17.41 13.66
N ILE A 79 6.47 -17.11 12.63
CA ILE A 79 6.00 -16.37 11.44
C ILE A 79 4.93 -17.17 10.70
N LEU A 80 5.13 -18.48 10.52
CA LEU A 80 4.17 -19.33 9.81
C LEU A 80 2.82 -19.34 10.53
N ILE A 81 2.81 -19.55 11.86
CA ILE A 81 1.58 -19.58 12.65
C ILE A 81 0.87 -18.23 12.58
N GLY A 82 1.60 -17.12 12.79
CA GLY A 82 1.03 -15.78 12.72
C GLY A 82 0.45 -15.46 11.33
N THR A 83 1.14 -15.88 10.27
CA THR A 83 0.72 -15.67 8.89
C THR A 83 -0.52 -16.50 8.54
N VAL A 84 -0.61 -17.76 9.00
CA VAL A 84 -1.79 -18.61 8.79
C VAL A 84 -3.02 -18.01 9.47
N ILE A 85 -2.90 -17.58 10.74
CA ILE A 85 -4.01 -16.94 11.46
C ILE A 85 -4.45 -15.66 10.76
N SER A 86 -3.48 -14.82 10.38
CA SER A 86 -3.76 -13.56 9.65
C SER A 86 -4.41 -13.81 8.29
N SER A 87 -3.98 -14.85 7.58
CA SER A 87 -4.53 -15.23 6.27
C SER A 87 -5.98 -15.74 6.40
N ALA A 88 -6.29 -16.50 7.46
CA ALA A 88 -7.65 -16.95 7.72
C ALA A 88 -8.60 -15.77 7.97
N ILE A 89 -8.17 -14.78 8.76
CA ILE A 89 -8.94 -13.56 9.00
C ILE A 89 -9.10 -12.76 7.70
N ALA A 90 -8.01 -12.59 6.94
CA ALA A 90 -8.05 -11.89 5.65
C ALA A 90 -9.01 -12.55 4.66
N PHE A 91 -9.06 -13.89 4.61
CA PHE A 91 -10.00 -14.63 3.78
C PHE A 91 -11.47 -14.38 4.19
N LEU A 92 -11.76 -14.42 5.49
CA LEU A 92 -13.11 -14.15 6.00
C LEU A 92 -13.54 -12.71 5.71
N CYS A 93 -12.65 -11.74 5.91
CA CYS A 93 -12.91 -10.33 5.62
C CYS A 93 -13.00 -10.03 4.10
N GLY A 94 -12.29 -10.79 3.27
CA GLY A 94 -12.26 -10.62 1.82
C GLY A 94 -13.48 -11.20 1.10
N ARG A 95 -14.14 -12.21 1.68
CA ARG A 95 -15.28 -12.90 1.07
C ARG A 95 -16.43 -11.98 0.62
N PRO A 96 -16.91 -11.03 1.43
CA PRO A 96 -17.95 -10.10 0.98
C PRO A 96 -17.50 -9.19 -0.17
N GLY A 97 -16.21 -8.81 -0.20
CA GLY A 97 -15.63 -8.03 -1.29
C GLY A 97 -15.59 -8.81 -2.60
N ALA A 98 -15.26 -10.11 -2.55
CA ALA A 98 -15.24 -10.99 -3.71
C ALA A 98 -16.65 -11.32 -4.24
N GLU A 99 -17.60 -11.64 -3.36
CA GLU A 99 -18.97 -12.02 -3.77
C GLU A 99 -19.79 -10.81 -4.24
N LYS A 100 -19.66 -9.66 -3.57
CA LYS A 100 -20.47 -8.46 -3.85
C LYS A 100 -19.74 -7.41 -4.69
N ASN A 101 -18.45 -7.60 -4.98
CA ASN A 101 -17.62 -6.65 -5.72
C ASN A 101 -17.63 -5.24 -5.10
N LEU A 102 -17.73 -5.18 -3.77
CA LEU A 102 -17.82 -3.94 -2.98
C LEU A 102 -16.46 -3.60 -2.36
N GLY A 103 -16.09 -2.32 -2.43
CA GLY A 103 -14.90 -1.81 -1.74
C GLY A 103 -15.05 -1.72 -0.22
N TYR A 104 -13.92 -1.60 0.47
CA TYR A 104 -13.85 -1.46 1.93
C TYR A 104 -14.75 -0.34 2.48
N THR A 105 -14.80 0.80 1.79
CA THR A 105 -15.60 1.97 2.19
C THR A 105 -17.09 1.68 2.23
N MET A 106 -17.60 0.82 1.34
CA MET A 106 -19.00 0.39 1.35
C MET A 106 -19.26 -0.61 2.47
N MET A 107 -18.37 -1.58 2.65
CA MET A 107 -18.44 -2.55 3.74
C MET A 107 -18.46 -1.88 5.12
N ALA A 108 -17.61 -0.87 5.32
CA ALA A 108 -17.57 -0.10 6.57
C ALA A 108 -18.88 0.67 6.84
N ARG A 109 -19.60 1.11 5.79
CA ARG A 109 -20.91 1.77 5.94
C ARG A 109 -22.01 0.80 6.32
N VAL A 110 -21.93 -0.46 5.88
CA VAL A 110 -22.91 -1.49 6.27
C VAL A 110 -22.79 -1.77 7.77
N SER A 111 -21.58 -1.78 8.33
CA SER A 111 -21.36 -2.06 9.75
C SER A 111 -21.57 -0.85 10.67
N PHE A 112 -21.07 0.33 10.30
CA PHE A 112 -21.07 1.52 11.18
C PHE A 112 -22.06 2.61 10.76
N GLY A 113 -22.77 2.42 9.64
CA GLY A 113 -23.66 3.42 9.06
C GLY A 113 -22.92 4.54 8.30
N LEU A 114 -23.68 5.41 7.65
CA LEU A 114 -23.14 6.48 6.79
C LEU A 114 -22.28 7.51 7.53
N ARG A 115 -22.62 7.81 8.79
CA ARG A 115 -21.86 8.75 9.64
C ARG A 115 -20.86 8.04 10.54
N GLY A 116 -21.13 6.81 10.98
CA GLY A 116 -20.19 6.09 11.86
C GLY A 116 -18.94 5.58 11.15
N MET A 117 -18.97 5.45 9.82
CA MET A 117 -17.79 5.07 9.00
C MET A 117 -16.58 6.01 9.18
N TYR A 118 -16.77 7.26 9.61
CA TYR A 118 -15.63 8.17 9.81
C TYR A 118 -14.63 7.67 10.85
N LEU A 119 -15.09 6.92 11.85
CA LEU A 119 -14.22 6.36 12.90
C LEU A 119 -13.26 5.28 12.34
N PRO A 120 -13.72 4.18 11.71
CA PRO A 120 -12.82 3.19 11.12
C PRO A 120 -11.97 3.80 9.99
N LEU A 121 -12.51 4.76 9.23
CA LEU A 121 -11.74 5.45 8.20
C LEU A 121 -10.58 6.25 8.79
N PHE A 122 -10.78 6.93 9.92
CA PHE A 122 -9.71 7.68 10.60
C PHE A 122 -8.57 6.76 11.05
N PHE A 123 -8.89 5.63 11.70
CA PHE A 123 -7.86 4.66 12.12
C PHE A 123 -7.15 4.03 10.93
N GLN A 124 -7.89 3.73 9.86
CA GLN A 124 -7.31 3.24 8.61
C GLN A 124 -6.34 4.26 8.02
N LEU A 125 -6.71 5.53 7.93
CA LEU A 125 -5.84 6.59 7.42
C LEU A 125 -4.57 6.74 8.27
N LEU A 126 -4.71 6.75 9.59
CA LEU A 126 -3.57 6.82 10.51
C LEU A 126 -2.60 5.65 10.29
N SER A 127 -3.11 4.42 10.23
CA SER A 127 -2.32 3.21 9.98
C SER A 127 -1.57 3.29 8.64
N ASN A 128 -2.25 3.73 7.57
CA ASN A 128 -1.64 3.87 6.26
C ASN A 128 -0.54 4.96 6.23
N VAL A 129 -0.73 6.07 6.94
CA VAL A 129 0.30 7.13 7.05
C VAL A 129 1.54 6.61 7.77
N VAL A 130 1.36 5.88 8.88
CA VAL A 130 2.48 5.27 9.62
C VAL A 130 3.20 4.24 8.75
N PHE A 131 2.44 3.36 8.08
CA PHE A 131 3.02 2.35 7.21
C PHE A 131 3.76 2.97 6.01
N PHE A 132 3.20 4.01 5.41
CA PHE A 132 3.86 4.77 4.35
C PHE A 132 5.16 5.40 4.84
N GLY A 133 5.16 6.01 6.03
CA GLY A 133 6.37 6.57 6.64
C GLY A 133 7.47 5.52 6.81
N LEU A 134 7.12 4.32 7.27
CA LEU A 134 8.05 3.20 7.39
C LEU A 134 8.63 2.79 6.02
N GLN A 135 7.79 2.67 4.99
CA GLN A 135 8.26 2.34 3.64
C GLN A 135 9.17 3.43 3.06
N ALA A 136 8.88 4.70 3.33
CA ALA A 136 9.71 5.81 2.89
C ALA A 136 11.09 5.82 3.56
N VAL A 137 11.21 5.36 4.80
CA VAL A 137 12.52 5.16 5.45
C VAL A 137 13.32 4.06 4.76
N TYR A 138 12.71 2.92 4.46
CA TYR A 138 13.38 1.84 3.72
C TYR A 138 13.80 2.29 2.31
N GLY A 139 12.93 3.03 1.62
CA GLY A 139 13.23 3.64 0.32
C GLY A 139 14.40 4.62 0.39
N GLY A 140 14.44 5.46 1.43
CA GLY A 140 15.54 6.40 1.66
C GLY A 140 16.88 5.69 1.94
N GLN A 141 16.86 4.59 2.69
CA GLN A 141 18.05 3.75 2.91
C GLN A 141 18.57 3.15 1.60
N ALA A 142 17.68 2.69 0.72
CA ALA A 142 18.07 2.18 -0.60
C ALA A 142 18.70 3.27 -1.49
N ILE A 143 18.14 4.48 -1.51
CA ILE A 143 18.74 5.62 -2.25
C ILE A 143 20.12 5.96 -1.69
N ASN A 144 20.26 6.00 -0.37
CA ASN A 144 21.55 6.28 0.27
C ASN A 144 22.60 5.24 -0.09
N LEU A 145 22.22 3.96 -0.17
CA LEU A 145 23.11 2.88 -0.59
C LEU A 145 23.54 3.05 -2.05
N MET A 146 22.61 3.37 -2.95
CA MET A 146 22.92 3.63 -4.36
C MET A 146 23.85 4.83 -4.54
N LEU A 147 23.56 5.96 -3.89
CA LEU A 147 24.39 7.16 -3.97
C LEU A 147 25.76 6.96 -3.33
N GLY A 148 25.83 6.20 -2.22
CA GLY A 148 27.09 5.83 -1.58
C GLY A 148 27.95 4.89 -2.42
N ALA A 149 27.33 4.06 -3.26
CA ALA A 149 28.04 3.20 -4.22
C ALA A 149 28.57 4.01 -5.43
N MET A 150 27.83 5.03 -5.87
CA MET A 150 28.24 5.89 -6.99
C MET A 150 29.31 6.92 -6.60
N SER A 151 29.26 7.47 -5.39
CA SER A 151 30.19 8.51 -4.93
C SER A 151 30.71 8.23 -3.51
N PRO A 152 32.02 7.96 -3.36
CA PRO A 152 32.66 7.85 -2.04
C PRO A 152 32.53 9.12 -1.19
N SER A 153 32.40 10.29 -1.82
CA SER A 153 32.19 11.57 -1.12
C SER A 153 30.84 11.63 -0.41
N TYR A 154 29.80 10.98 -0.96
CA TYR A 154 28.48 10.90 -0.33
C TYR A 154 28.51 10.05 0.95
N LYS A 155 29.31 8.98 0.95
CA LYS A 155 29.48 8.11 2.12
C LYS A 155 30.20 8.81 3.29
N ASN A 156 31.06 9.78 2.99
CA ASN A 156 31.86 10.51 3.97
C ASN A 156 31.23 11.85 4.42
N LEU A 157 29.95 12.10 4.09
CA LEU A 157 29.26 13.31 4.53
C LEU A 157 29.20 13.38 6.07
N LYS A 158 29.69 14.51 6.62
CA LYS A 158 29.72 14.74 8.07
C LYS A 158 28.30 14.83 8.60
N ASN A 159 27.99 14.03 9.62
CA ASN A 159 26.71 14.11 10.30
C ASN A 159 26.62 15.46 11.05
N THR A 160 25.63 16.27 10.69
CA THR A 160 25.34 17.57 11.32
C THR A 160 24.27 17.44 12.41
N LEU A 161 23.64 16.26 12.54
CA LEU A 161 22.61 15.99 13.55
C LEU A 161 23.22 15.46 14.85
N PRO A 162 22.61 15.78 16.02
CA PRO A 162 23.03 15.23 17.32
C PRO A 162 22.92 13.70 17.33
N THR A 163 23.81 13.02 18.05
CA THR A 163 23.77 11.55 18.23
C THR A 163 22.51 11.05 18.92
N SER A 164 21.76 11.91 19.61
CA SER A 164 20.45 11.60 20.21
C SER A 164 19.30 11.53 19.21
N SER A 165 19.49 11.96 17.96
CA SER A 165 18.40 12.11 16.99
C SER A 165 17.90 10.80 16.36
N GLY A 166 18.51 9.64 16.70
CA GLY A 166 18.11 8.33 16.19
C GLY A 166 18.29 8.14 14.67
N THR A 167 18.73 9.17 13.95
CA THR A 167 18.96 9.16 12.50
C THR A 167 20.21 9.95 12.13
N THR A 168 20.74 9.74 10.93
CA THR A 168 21.90 10.48 10.42
C THR A 168 21.45 11.52 9.39
N SER A 169 22.27 12.55 9.17
CA SER A 169 21.99 13.59 8.15
C SER A 169 21.83 12.98 6.76
N VAL A 170 22.61 11.95 6.45
CA VAL A 170 22.50 11.16 5.21
C VAL A 170 21.20 10.35 5.19
N GLY A 171 20.80 9.75 6.31
CA GLY A 171 19.51 9.06 6.47
C GLY A 171 18.32 9.97 6.12
N LEU A 172 18.31 11.16 6.68
CA LEU A 172 17.27 12.17 6.45
C LEU A 172 17.30 12.68 4.99
N LEU A 173 18.48 12.91 4.43
CA LEU A 173 18.64 13.30 3.03
C LEU A 173 18.05 12.24 2.08
N GLY A 174 18.41 10.96 2.27
CA GLY A 174 17.87 9.86 1.49
C GLY A 174 16.35 9.74 1.58
N PHE A 175 15.77 9.96 2.76
CA PHE A 175 14.32 9.97 2.96
C PHE A 175 13.64 11.08 2.13
N PHE A 176 14.15 12.31 2.18
CA PHE A 176 13.59 13.40 1.38
C PHE A 176 13.78 13.18 -0.12
N LEU A 177 14.94 12.68 -0.55
CA LEU A 177 15.17 12.31 -1.95
C LEU A 177 14.19 11.23 -2.41
N TYR A 178 13.90 10.24 -1.56
CA TYR A 178 12.90 9.21 -1.86
C TYR A 178 11.52 9.83 -2.06
N ILE A 179 11.08 10.70 -1.15
CA ILE A 179 9.76 11.36 -1.26
C ILE A 179 9.67 12.21 -2.53
N ILE A 180 10.71 12.98 -2.84
CA ILE A 180 10.77 13.84 -4.03
C ILE A 180 10.68 13.01 -5.31
N LEU A 181 11.29 11.82 -5.36
CA LEU A 181 11.20 10.92 -6.50
C LEU A 181 9.86 10.16 -6.54
N TYR A 182 9.35 9.73 -5.39
CA TYR A 182 8.17 8.89 -5.27
C TYR A 182 6.87 9.63 -5.55
N LEU A 183 6.71 10.86 -5.04
CA LEU A 183 5.47 11.63 -5.18
C LEU A 183 5.10 11.95 -6.66
N PRO A 184 6.00 12.43 -7.52
CA PRO A 184 5.69 12.68 -8.93
C PRO A 184 5.29 11.40 -9.67
N ILE A 185 5.95 10.27 -9.38
CA ILE A 185 5.65 8.97 -10.00
C ILE A 185 4.19 8.58 -9.72
N ILE A 186 3.71 8.73 -8.49
CA ILE A 186 2.32 8.39 -8.15
C ILE A 186 1.32 9.38 -8.72
N ILE A 187 1.62 10.68 -8.66
CA ILE A 187 0.68 11.70 -9.14
C ILE A 187 0.49 11.57 -10.67
N TRP A 188 1.54 11.17 -11.40
CA TRP A 188 1.53 11.14 -12.86
C TRP A 188 1.14 9.77 -13.43
N ILE A 189 1.48 8.67 -12.75
CA ILE A 189 1.12 7.32 -13.18
C ILE A 189 -0.23 6.95 -12.58
N LYS A 190 -1.28 7.07 -13.41
CA LYS A 190 -2.64 6.63 -13.03
C LYS A 190 -2.63 5.15 -12.59
N PRO A 191 -3.37 4.77 -11.53
CA PRO A 191 -3.39 3.41 -11.01
C PRO A 191 -3.72 2.34 -12.06
N HIS A 192 -4.63 2.65 -12.99
CA HIS A 192 -5.02 1.75 -14.09
C HIS A 192 -3.89 1.48 -15.12
N LYS A 193 -2.77 2.21 -15.07
CA LYS A 193 -1.57 1.95 -15.89
C LYS A 193 -0.48 1.21 -15.12
N LEU A 194 -0.60 1.08 -13.80
CA LEU A 194 0.36 0.35 -12.97
C LEU A 194 0.36 -1.15 -13.31
N GLU A 195 -0.76 -1.69 -13.78
CA GLU A 195 -0.85 -3.09 -14.24
C GLU A 195 0.21 -3.39 -15.31
N LYS A 196 0.41 -2.48 -16.26
CA LYS A 196 1.46 -2.61 -17.31
C LYS A 196 2.88 -2.49 -16.75
N PHE A 197 3.07 -1.71 -15.70
CA PHE A 197 4.37 -1.56 -15.04
C PHE A 197 4.71 -2.78 -14.18
N MET A 198 3.70 -3.38 -13.55
CA MET A 198 3.79 -4.63 -12.81
C MET A 198 3.71 -5.86 -13.72
N TRP A 199 3.57 -5.68 -15.04
CA TRP A 199 3.47 -6.74 -16.03
C TRP A 199 4.59 -7.78 -15.98
N PRO A 200 5.86 -7.43 -15.70
CA PRO A 200 6.92 -8.43 -15.54
C PRO A 200 6.69 -9.37 -14.35
N ALA A 201 6.04 -8.89 -13.28
CA ALA A 201 5.58 -9.77 -12.20
C ALA A 201 4.41 -10.64 -12.68
N PHE A 202 3.51 -10.08 -13.50
CA PHE A 202 2.31 -10.75 -14.05
C PHE A 202 2.58 -11.73 -15.21
N ILE A 203 3.82 -11.95 -15.66
CA ILE A 203 4.12 -12.95 -16.71
C ILE A 203 3.62 -14.37 -16.32
N GLY A 204 3.47 -14.64 -15.01
CA GLY A 204 2.88 -15.88 -14.50
C GLY A 204 1.34 -15.96 -14.53
N THR A 205 0.60 -14.95 -14.99
CA THR A 205 -0.87 -14.88 -14.82
C THR A 205 -1.70 -15.20 -16.06
N ASN A 206 -1.08 -15.68 -17.14
CA ASN A 206 -1.82 -16.28 -18.27
C ASN A 206 -2.27 -17.72 -17.95
N TRP A 207 -2.97 -17.91 -16.84
CA TRP A 207 -3.73 -19.13 -16.56
C TRP A 207 -5.18 -18.73 -16.41
N GLN A 208 -5.98 -19.20 -17.37
CA GLN A 208 -7.39 -18.89 -17.60
C GLN A 208 -8.25 -18.99 -16.33
#